data_AF-A0A5K1BD24-F1
#
_entry.id   AF-A0A5K1BD24-F1
#
_cell.length_a   1.000
_cell.length_b   1.000
_cell.length_c   1.000
_cell.angle_alpha   90.00
_cell.angle_beta   90.00
_cell.angle_gamma   90.00
#
_symmetry.space_group_name_H-M   'P 1'
#
loop_
_entity.id
_entity.type
_entity.pdbx_description
1 polymer ?
#
loop_
_entity_poly.entity_id
_entity_poly.type
_entity_poly.pdbx_seq_one_letter_code
_entity_poly.pdbx_strand_id
1 'polypeptide(L)' 'IDAHVGSVNDIAFAHPNKQLSIITCGDDKTIK' A
#
# COMPACT_ATOMS: atom_id res chain seq x y z
N ILE A 1 -0.46 6.11 -12.50
CA ILE A 1 -0.99 6.51 -11.18
C ILE A 1 0.18 6.42 -10.23
N ASP A 2 0.62 7.54 -9.66
CA ASP A 2 1.64 7.51 -8.61
C ASP A 2 0.99 6.99 -7.33
N ALA A 3 1.37 5.77 -6.94
CA ALA A 3 0.91 5.17 -5.69
C ALA A 3 1.50 5.92 -4.49
N HIS A 4 2.75 6.37 -4.57
CA HIS A 4 3.45 7.13 -3.53
C HIS A 4 4.31 8.23 -4.15
N VAL A 5 4.67 9.26 -3.37
CA VAL A 5 5.74 10.19 -3.77
C VAL A 5 7.08 9.48 -3.53
N GLY A 6 7.71 8.98 -4.60
CA GLY A 6 8.92 8.15 -4.52
C GLY A 6 8.62 6.66 -4.71
N SER A 7 9.45 5.79 -4.13
CA SER A 7 9.35 4.34 -4.32
C SER A 7 8.34 3.70 -3.36
N VAL A 8 7.74 2.59 -3.80
CA VAL A 8 7.04 1.66 -2.93
C VAL A 8 8.08 0.70 -2.34
N ASN A 9 8.08 0.55 -1.02
CA ASN A 9 9.08 -0.24 -0.32
C ASN A 9 8.54 -1.60 0.13
N ASP A 10 7.23 -1.68 0.42
CA ASP A 10 6.60 -2.91 0.88
C ASP A 10 5.14 -3.00 0.40
N ILE A 11 4.65 -4.23 0.28
CA ILE A 11 3.29 -4.57 -0.16
C ILE A 11 2.74 -5.68 0.72
N ALA A 12 1.57 -5.45 1.30
CA ALA A 12 0.86 -6.44 2.11
C ALA A 12 -0.52 -6.73 1.52
N PHE A 13 -0.95 -8.00 1.63
CA PHE A 13 -2.28 -8.44 1.25
C PHE A 13 -3.12 -8.67 2.51
N ALA A 14 -4.33 -8.14 2.52
CA ALA A 14 -5.27 -8.31 3.63
C ALA A 14 -6.67 -8.67 3.10
N HIS A 15 -7.47 -9.34 3.93
CA HIS A 15 -8.87 -9.63 3.63
C HIS A 15 -9.83 -8.94 4.62
N PRO A 16 -9.76 -7.60 4.82
CA PRO A 16 -10.71 -6.92 5.67
C PRO A 16 -12.12 -7.13 5.11
N ASN A 17 -13.08 -7.43 5.99
CA ASN A 17 -14.48 -7.66 5.60
C ASN A 17 -14.67 -8.74 4.51
N LYS A 18 -13.78 -9.74 4.45
CA LYS A 18 -13.77 -10.81 3.43
C LYS A 18 -13.54 -10.30 1.99
N GLN A 19 -13.07 -9.08 1.81
CA GLN A 19 -12.67 -8.52 0.52
C GLN A 19 -11.16 -8.36 0.47
N LEU A 20 -10.54 -8.72 -0.66
CA LEU A 20 -9.11 -8.52 -0.87
C LEU A 20 -8.79 -7.02 -0.88
N SER A 21 -7.86 -6.61 -0.04
CA SER A 21 -7.26 -5.29 0.01
C SER A 21 -5.75 -5.42 -0.14
N ILE A 22 -5.15 -4.47 -0.86
CA ILE A 22 -3.70 -4.37 -1.05
C ILE A 22 -3.27 -3.11 -0.34
N ILE A 23 -2.29 -3.24 0.55
CA ILE A 23 -1.77 -2.16 1.36
C ILE A 23 -0.33 -1.91 0.92
N THR A 24 0.04 -0.66 0.65
CA THR A 24 1.39 -0.27 0.25
C THR A 24 1.96 0.78 1.19
N CYS A 25 3.27 0.76 1.39
CA CYS A 25 3.98 1.86 2.03
C CYS A 25 5.16 2.30 1.15
N GLY A 26 5.52 3.58 1.25
CA GLY A 26 6.53 4.18 0.38
C GLY A 26 7.37 5.24 1.06
N ASP A 27 8.28 5.82 0.26
CA ASP A 27 9.22 6.86 0.71
C ASP A 27 8.54 8.12 1.23
N ASP A 28 7.31 8.38 0.79
CA ASP A 28 6.45 9.46 1.29
C ASP A 28 5.98 9.26 2.74
N LYS A 29 6.36 8.15 3.38
CA LYS A 29 6.02 7.77 4.75
C LYS A 29 4.52 7.61 4.97
N THR A 30 3.75 7.38 3.92
CA THR A 30 2.33 7.08 4.00
C THR A 30 2.06 5.59 3.81
N ILE A 31 0.95 5.13 4.37
CA ILE A 31 0.36 3.81 4.11
C ILE A 31 -0.91 4.06 3.31
N LYS A 32 -1.10 3.31 2.23
CA LYS A 32 -2.27 3.39 1.34
C LYS A 32 -2.88 2.03 1.12
#